data_AF-A0A357ISC9-F1
#
_entry.id   AF-A0A357ISC9-F1
#
_cell.length_a   1.000
_cell.length_b   1.000
_cell.length_c   1.000
_cell.angle_alpha   90.00
_cell.angle_beta   90.00
_cell.angle_gamma   90.00
#
_symmetry.space_group_name_H-M   'P 1'
#
loop_
_entity.id
_entity.type
_entity.pdbx_description
1 polymer ?
#
loop_
_entity_poly.entity_id
_entity_poly.type
_entity_poly.pdbx_seq_one_letter_code
_entity_poly.pdbx_strand_id
1 'polypeptide(L)'
;MITFQILGLDQFVVGHYSKDHTGNLAQLYEADESLINFYAPNSMVFHNGVEQTSWNTIVIVRAPEKYKPMESHIASYLMQTLSQFSINLEIEFEYFSSSSHYEHINDSYPRYIREENVKEPEITLSNEMPDLGEDESGHQDGHCHHHEENSEEENPQDDIYLGDAFAGLEDKLK
;
A
#
# COMPACT_ATOMS: atom_id res chain seq x y z
N MET A 1 -10.06 -6.05 18.65
CA MET A 1 -9.72 -5.57 17.30
C MET A 1 -9.00 -6.67 16.54
N ILE A 2 -9.32 -6.87 15.27
CA ILE A 2 -8.65 -7.76 14.31
C ILE A 2 -8.20 -6.85 13.16
N THR A 3 -6.91 -6.86 12.83
CA THR A 3 -6.35 -5.97 11.81
C THR A 3 -5.68 -6.79 10.72
N PHE A 4 -6.09 -6.56 9.47
CA PHE A 4 -5.47 -7.11 8.28
C PHE A 4 -4.53 -6.06 7.71
N GLN A 5 -3.23 -6.26 7.88
CA GLN A 5 -2.22 -5.42 7.26
C GLN A 5 -1.87 -6.01 5.89
N ILE A 6 -2.10 -5.25 4.83
CA ILE A 6 -1.87 -5.70 3.45
C ILE A 6 -0.73 -4.89 2.85
N LEU A 7 0.36 -5.59 2.51
CA LEU A 7 1.58 -5.03 1.95
C LEU A 7 1.75 -5.48 0.50
N GLY A 8 2.26 -4.59 -0.36
CA GLY A 8 2.48 -4.90 -1.78
C GLY A 8 1.19 -4.94 -2.62
N LEU A 9 0.10 -4.34 -2.14
CA LEU A 9 -1.13 -4.14 -2.90
C LEU A 9 -1.55 -2.66 -2.84
N ASP A 10 -2.12 -2.15 -3.93
CA ASP A 10 -2.60 -0.77 -3.99
C ASP A 10 -3.70 -0.48 -2.95
N GLN A 11 -3.60 0.68 -2.29
CA GLN A 11 -4.50 1.06 -1.19
C GLN A 11 -5.96 1.22 -1.63
N PHE A 12 -6.24 1.59 -2.88
CA PHE A 12 -7.61 1.71 -3.39
C PHE A 12 -8.21 0.34 -3.66
N VAL A 13 -7.40 -0.61 -4.14
CA VAL A 13 -7.80 -2.02 -4.26
C VAL A 13 -8.13 -2.56 -2.87
N VAL A 14 -7.28 -2.32 -1.86
CA VAL A 14 -7.58 -2.72 -0.48
C VAL A 14 -8.84 -2.03 0.06
N GLY A 15 -9.08 -0.77 -0.29
CA GLY A 15 -10.30 -0.05 0.06
C GLY A 15 -11.57 -0.76 -0.44
N HIS A 16 -11.60 -1.12 -1.72
CA HIS A 16 -12.72 -1.87 -2.30
C HIS A 16 -12.84 -3.27 -1.68
N TYR A 17 -11.71 -3.97 -1.55
CA TYR A 17 -11.66 -5.27 -0.92
C TYR A 17 -12.23 -5.23 0.51
N SER A 18 -11.89 -4.20 1.29
CA SER A 18 -12.40 -4.04 2.65
C SER A 18 -13.92 -3.91 2.68
N LYS A 19 -14.51 -3.17 1.74
CA LYS A 19 -15.95 -2.97 1.62
C LYS A 19 -16.68 -4.28 1.32
N ASP A 20 -16.14 -5.10 0.43
CA ASP A 20 -16.78 -6.33 -0.04
C ASP A 20 -16.59 -7.52 0.92
N HIS A 21 -15.50 -7.52 1.69
CA HIS A 21 -15.08 -8.68 2.47
C HIS A 21 -15.22 -8.54 3.99
N THR A 22 -15.48 -7.34 4.52
CA THR A 22 -15.61 -7.12 5.98
C THR A 22 -16.65 -8.03 6.64
N GLY A 23 -17.88 -8.08 6.11
CA GLY A 23 -18.96 -8.88 6.69
C GLY A 23 -18.66 -10.38 6.72
N ASN A 24 -18.09 -10.92 5.64
CA ASN A 24 -17.69 -12.32 5.57
C ASN A 24 -16.56 -12.66 6.56
N LEU A 25 -15.56 -11.79 6.69
CA LEU A 25 -14.47 -11.99 7.64
C LEU A 25 -14.96 -11.89 9.09
N ALA A 26 -15.86 -10.96 9.39
CA ALA A 26 -16.52 -10.86 10.69
C ALA A 26 -17.29 -12.15 11.02
N GLN A 27 -18.03 -12.69 10.06
CA GLN A 27 -18.74 -13.95 10.22
C GLN A 27 -17.78 -15.13 10.47
N LEU A 28 -16.68 -15.24 9.71
CA LEU A 28 -15.69 -16.30 9.90
C LEU A 28 -15.01 -16.24 11.28
N TYR A 29 -14.84 -15.04 11.81
CA TYR A 29 -14.30 -14.83 13.15
C TYR A 29 -15.35 -14.92 14.27
N GLU A 30 -16.64 -15.06 13.94
CA GLU A 30 -17.75 -14.91 14.89
C GLU A 30 -17.62 -13.60 15.70
N ALA A 31 -17.30 -12.52 15.00
CA ALA A 31 -17.01 -11.21 15.58
C ALA A 31 -17.94 -10.13 15.01
N ASP A 32 -18.03 -9.00 15.71
CA ASP A 32 -18.70 -7.81 15.20
C ASP A 32 -17.86 -7.16 14.08
N GLU A 33 -18.51 -6.64 13.04
CA GLU A 33 -17.83 -5.99 11.91
C GLU A 33 -16.97 -4.81 12.35
N SER A 34 -17.35 -4.10 13.41
CA SER A 34 -16.55 -2.99 13.99
C SER A 34 -15.22 -3.44 14.59
N LEU A 35 -14.99 -4.75 14.75
CA LEU A 35 -13.70 -5.27 15.17
C LEU A 35 -12.75 -5.50 14.01
N ILE A 36 -13.24 -5.55 12.77
CA ILE A 36 -12.45 -5.79 11.56
C ILE A 36 -11.87 -4.49 11.05
N ASN A 37 -10.56 -4.46 10.82
CA ASN A 37 -9.86 -3.29 10.33
C ASN A 37 -8.90 -3.70 9.21
N PHE A 38 -8.80 -2.87 8.18
CA PHE A 38 -7.83 -3.02 7.11
C PHE A 38 -6.80 -1.91 7.22
N TYR A 39 -5.53 -2.27 7.13
CA TYR A 39 -4.41 -1.36 7.16
C TYR A 39 -3.56 -1.58 5.90
N ALA A 40 -3.61 -0.61 4.99
CA ALA A 40 -2.88 -0.65 3.73
C ALA A 40 -1.92 0.55 3.65
N PRO A 41 -0.70 0.44 4.23
CA PRO A 41 0.30 1.47 4.07
C PRO A 41 0.79 1.53 2.62
N ASN A 42 1.05 2.73 2.12
CA ASN A 42 1.80 2.89 0.87
C ASN A 42 3.21 2.33 1.08
N SER A 43 3.44 1.13 0.55
CA SER A 43 4.62 0.31 0.78
C SER A 43 5.03 -0.36 -0.53
N MET A 44 6.34 -0.47 -0.73
CA MET A 44 6.92 -1.18 -1.85
C MET A 44 7.57 -2.46 -1.35
N VAL A 45 7.34 -3.56 -2.06
CA VAL A 45 8.01 -4.84 -1.78
C VAL A 45 9.22 -4.95 -2.70
N PHE A 46 10.39 -5.29 -2.15
CA PHE A 46 11.59 -5.54 -2.93
C PHE A 46 12.13 -6.94 -2.66
N HIS A 47 12.60 -7.61 -3.70
CA HIS A 47 13.35 -8.86 -3.60
C HIS A 47 14.61 -8.75 -4.47
N ASN A 48 15.79 -8.91 -3.86
CA ASN A 48 17.08 -8.79 -4.53
C ASN A 48 17.23 -7.48 -5.35
N GLY A 49 16.80 -6.35 -4.78
CA GLY A 49 16.86 -5.04 -5.43
C GLY A 49 15.81 -4.79 -6.52
N VAL A 50 14.93 -5.77 -6.80
CA VAL A 50 13.86 -5.64 -7.79
C VAL A 50 12.53 -5.37 -7.08
N GLU A 51 11.79 -4.40 -7.59
CA GLU A 51 10.45 -4.02 -7.15
C GLU A 51 9.44 -5.15 -7.43
N GLN A 52 8.56 -5.47 -6.48
CA GLN A 52 7.66 -6.64 -6.48
C GLN A 52 6.22 -6.33 -6.06
N THR A 53 5.87 -5.06 -5.88
CA THR A 53 4.51 -4.64 -5.54
C THR A 53 3.57 -5.10 -6.64
N SER A 54 2.38 -5.55 -6.27
CA SER A 54 1.39 -6.20 -7.15
C SER A 54 1.79 -7.61 -7.63
N TRP A 55 3.07 -7.99 -7.52
CA TRP A 55 3.51 -9.36 -7.78
C TRP A 55 3.43 -10.22 -6.52
N ASN A 56 3.98 -9.75 -5.41
CA ASN A 56 3.91 -10.39 -4.10
C ASN A 56 3.07 -9.54 -3.16
N THR A 57 2.01 -10.13 -2.61
CA THR A 57 1.21 -9.53 -1.54
C THR A 57 1.43 -10.28 -0.25
N ILE A 58 1.74 -9.54 0.81
CA ILE A 58 1.96 -10.09 2.16
C ILE A 58 0.84 -9.58 3.04
N VAL A 59 0.13 -10.49 3.69
CA VAL A 59 -0.97 -10.19 4.60
C VAL A 59 -0.59 -10.60 6.01
N ILE A 60 -0.52 -9.63 6.91
CA ILE A 60 -0.27 -9.88 8.34
C ILE A 60 -1.60 -9.69 9.07
N VAL A 61 -2.11 -10.76 9.66
CA VAL A 61 -3.37 -10.78 10.40
C VAL A 61 -3.07 -10.69 11.89
N ARG A 62 -3.37 -9.53 12.49
CA ARG A 62 -3.14 -9.25 13.90
C ARG A 62 -4.44 -9.43 14.68
N ALA A 63 -4.49 -10.39 15.60
CA ALA A 63 -5.73 -10.73 16.31
C ALA A 63 -5.50 -11.18 17.76
N PRO A 64 -6.51 -11.09 18.64
CA PRO A 64 -6.48 -11.73 19.95
C PRO A 64 -6.32 -13.24 19.85
N GLU A 65 -5.58 -13.85 20.77
CA GLU A 65 -5.33 -15.32 20.80
C GLU A 65 -6.62 -16.17 20.74
N LYS A 66 -7.75 -15.68 21.27
CA LYS A 66 -9.04 -16.38 21.22
C LYS A 66 -9.52 -16.71 19.80
N TYR A 67 -9.01 -16.01 18.78
CA TYR A 67 -9.38 -16.21 17.38
C TYR A 67 -8.46 -17.19 16.64
N LYS A 68 -7.39 -17.67 17.28
CA LYS A 68 -6.47 -18.66 16.71
C LYS A 68 -7.14 -19.93 16.15
N PRO A 69 -8.21 -20.47 16.76
CA PRO A 69 -8.89 -21.63 16.18
C PRO A 69 -9.48 -21.40 14.77
N MET A 70 -9.71 -20.14 14.37
CA MET A 70 -10.29 -19.79 13.06
C MET A 70 -9.21 -19.56 11.98
N GLU A 71 -7.93 -19.64 12.32
CA GLU A 71 -6.78 -19.32 11.46
C GLU A 71 -6.87 -19.99 10.08
N SER A 72 -7.09 -21.30 10.04
CA SER A 72 -7.14 -22.08 8.79
C SER A 72 -8.27 -21.65 7.85
N HIS A 73 -9.43 -21.30 8.40
CA HIS A 73 -10.58 -20.83 7.62
C HIS A 73 -10.32 -19.43 7.07
N ILE A 74 -9.72 -18.56 7.89
CA ILE A 74 -9.37 -17.20 7.48
C ILE A 74 -8.28 -17.23 6.41
N ALA A 75 -7.23 -18.03 6.60
CA ALA A 75 -6.17 -18.20 5.62
C ALA A 75 -6.73 -18.70 4.28
N SER A 76 -7.58 -19.73 4.31
CA SER A 76 -8.21 -20.27 3.10
C SER A 76 -9.07 -19.23 2.37
N TYR A 77 -9.85 -18.46 3.13
CA TYR A 77 -10.69 -17.40 2.59
C TYR A 77 -9.84 -16.30 1.93
N LEU A 78 -8.87 -15.76 2.66
CA LEU A 78 -7.96 -14.72 2.17
C LEU A 78 -7.18 -15.20 0.94
N MET A 79 -6.70 -16.45 0.94
CA MET A 79 -6.00 -17.04 -0.19
C MET A 79 -6.88 -17.04 -1.45
N GLN A 80 -8.15 -17.43 -1.31
CA GLN A 80 -9.09 -17.50 -2.41
C GLN A 80 -9.48 -16.12 -2.97
N THR A 81 -9.65 -15.13 -2.10
CA THR A 81 -10.17 -13.81 -2.50
C THR A 81 -9.05 -12.87 -2.95
N LEU A 82 -7.90 -12.89 -2.29
CA LEU A 82 -6.77 -12.00 -2.63
C LEU A 82 -5.93 -12.49 -3.82
N SER A 83 -6.00 -13.78 -4.18
CA SER A 83 -5.36 -14.30 -5.39
C SER A 83 -5.93 -13.71 -6.69
N GLN A 84 -7.05 -12.99 -6.61
CA GLN A 84 -7.61 -12.26 -7.75
C GLN A 84 -6.84 -10.97 -8.06
N PHE A 85 -6.10 -10.45 -7.08
CA PHE A 85 -5.37 -9.18 -7.16
C PHE A 85 -3.85 -9.36 -7.09
N SER A 86 -3.38 -10.56 -6.76
CA SER A 86 -1.98 -10.85 -6.44
C SER A 86 -1.55 -12.13 -7.13
N ILE A 87 -0.32 -12.15 -7.68
CA ILE A 87 0.24 -13.36 -8.31
C ILE A 87 0.71 -14.34 -7.23
N ASN A 88 1.46 -13.82 -6.27
CA ASN A 88 1.91 -14.56 -5.10
C ASN A 88 1.29 -13.93 -3.85
N LEU A 89 0.91 -14.78 -2.90
CA LEU A 89 0.26 -14.37 -1.68
C LEU A 89 0.86 -15.10 -0.49
N GLU A 90 1.24 -14.33 0.51
CA GLU A 90 1.73 -14.81 1.80
C GLU A 90 0.80 -14.31 2.90
N ILE A 91 0.51 -15.18 3.87
CA ILE A 91 -0.36 -14.86 5.01
C ILE A 91 0.33 -15.27 6.29
N GLU A 92 0.50 -14.30 7.18
CA GLU A 92 1.08 -14.47 8.50
C GLU A 92 0.03 -14.12 9.57
N PHE A 93 0.07 -14.81 10.70
CA PHE A 93 -0.80 -14.53 11.84
C PHE A 93 0.02 -14.11 13.05
N GLU A 94 -0.27 -12.92 13.56
CA GLU A 94 0.30 -12.40 14.80
C GLU A 94 -0.78 -12.33 15.87
N TYR A 95 -0.64 -13.16 16.90
CA TYR A 95 -1.56 -13.16 18.02
C TYR A 95 -1.06 -12.32 19.19
N PHE A 96 -1.97 -11.58 19.81
CA PHE A 96 -1.69 -10.84 21.04
C PHE A 96 -2.59 -11.27 22.19
N SER A 97 -2.05 -11.21 23.40
CA SER A 97 -2.84 -11.41 24.61
C SER A 97 -3.78 -10.23 24.82
N SER A 98 -5.04 -10.52 25.17
CA SER A 98 -6.02 -9.51 25.55
C SER A 98 -5.57 -8.67 26.76
N SER A 99 -4.69 -9.20 27.62
CA SER A 99 -4.14 -8.46 28.77
C SER A 99 -3.11 -7.41 28.39
N SER A 100 -2.59 -7.45 27.15
CA SER A 100 -1.57 -6.56 26.62
C SER A 100 -2.12 -5.62 25.55
N HIS A 101 -3.43 -5.40 25.57
CA HIS A 101 -4.15 -4.50 24.67
C HIS A 101 -4.85 -3.42 25.47
N TYR A 102 -4.66 -2.17 25.08
CA TYR A 102 -5.28 -1.00 25.68
C TYR A 102 -5.97 -0.20 24.57
N GLU A 103 -7.23 0.16 24.77
CA GLU A 103 -7.98 1.01 23.84
C GLU A 103 -8.63 2.17 24.58
N HIS A 104 -8.73 3.30 23.90
CA HIS A 104 -9.56 4.44 24.32
C HIS A 104 -10.53 4.74 23.19
N ILE A 105 -11.82 4.61 23.49
CA ILE A 105 -12.91 4.89 22.55
C ILE A 105 -13.58 6.18 23.01
N ASN A 106 -13.71 7.14 22.10
CA ASN A 106 -14.40 8.39 22.36
C ASN A 106 -15.88 8.24 22.05
N ASP A 107 -16.72 8.12 23.08
CA ASP A 107 -18.17 7.93 22.94
C ASP A 107 -18.90 9.15 22.36
N SER A 108 -18.23 10.30 22.24
CA SER A 108 -18.83 11.51 21.63
C SER A 108 -18.82 11.48 20.10
N TYR A 109 -18.12 10.52 19.48
CA TYR A 109 -17.99 10.38 18.04
C TYR A 109 -18.23 8.92 17.62
N PRO A 110 -18.72 8.67 16.39
CA PRO A 110 -18.75 7.31 15.87
C PRO A 110 -17.32 6.77 15.78
N ARG A 111 -17.13 5.49 16.14
CA ARG A 111 -15.83 4.81 16.10
C ARG A 111 -15.21 4.84 14.70
N TYR A 112 -16.05 4.77 13.66
CA TYR A 112 -15.65 4.81 12.25
C TYR A 112 -16.49 5.84 11.49
N ILE A 113 -15.86 6.50 10.52
CA ILE A 113 -16.55 7.38 9.56
C ILE A 113 -17.39 6.50 8.64
N ARG A 114 -18.65 6.88 8.42
CA ARG A 114 -19.53 6.22 7.44
C ARG A 114 -19.56 7.00 6.14
N GLU A 115 -19.97 6.36 5.05
CA GLU A 115 -20.12 7.02 3.73
C GLU A 115 -20.99 8.28 3.83
N GLU A 116 -22.07 8.24 4.62
CA GLU A 116 -22.95 9.39 4.90
C GLU A 116 -22.28 10.59 5.57
N ASN A 117 -21.09 10.39 6.16
CA ASN A 117 -20.31 11.45 6.82
C ASN A 117 -19.17 11.98 5.95
N VAL A 118 -18.89 11.34 4.81
CA VAL A 118 -17.86 11.79 3.86
C VAL A 118 -18.44 12.94 3.04
N LYS A 119 -17.91 14.15 3.22
CA LYS A 119 -18.24 15.28 2.34
C LYS A 119 -17.42 15.14 1.06
N GLU A 120 -18.10 14.99 -0.08
CA GLU A 120 -17.43 15.12 -1.37
C GLU A 120 -16.90 16.55 -1.51
N PRO A 121 -15.64 16.75 -1.94
CA PRO A 121 -15.15 18.08 -2.26
C PRO A 121 -15.95 18.61 -3.47
N GLU A 122 -16.57 19.78 -3.32
CA GLU A 122 -17.07 20.53 -4.48
C GLU A 122 -15.88 20.96 -5.32
N ILE A 123 -15.48 20.12 -6.29
CA ILE A 123 -14.53 20.52 -7.33
C ILE A 123 -15.30 21.42 -8.28
N THR A 124 -15.36 22.71 -7.98
CA THR A 124 -15.68 23.73 -8.98
C THR A 124 -14.53 23.79 -9.97
N LEU A 125 -14.60 22.95 -11.01
CA LEU A 125 -13.90 23.23 -12.26
C LEU A 125 -14.47 24.54 -12.79
N SER A 126 -13.87 25.67 -12.40
CA SER A 126 -14.13 26.93 -13.07
C SER A 126 -13.74 26.73 -14.53
N ASN A 127 -14.76 26.59 -15.40
CA ASN A 127 -14.64 26.48 -16.85
C ASN A 127 -14.11 27.77 -17.50
N GLU A 128 -13.19 28.47 -16.86
CA GLU A 128 -12.42 29.54 -17.48
C GLU A 128 -11.15 28.92 -18.06
N MET A 129 -11.32 28.15 -19.14
CA MET A 129 -10.24 28.00 -20.10
C MET A 129 -9.98 29.41 -20.67
N PRO A 130 -8.78 29.99 -20.51
CA PRO A 130 -8.43 31.18 -21.24
C PRO A 130 -8.44 30.81 -22.73
N ASP A 131 -9.32 31.48 -23.47
CA ASP A 131 -9.40 31.50 -24.93
C ASP A 131 -8.02 31.92 -25.48
N LEU A 132 -7.17 30.94 -25.78
CA LEU A 132 -5.94 31.14 -26.54
C LEU A 132 -6.36 31.28 -27.99
N GLY A 133 -6.67 32.52 -28.36
CA GLY A 133 -7.08 32.93 -29.69
C GLY A 133 -6.18 32.33 -30.77
N GLU A 134 -6.83 31.82 -31.81
CA GLU A 134 -6.24 31.41 -33.07
C GLU A 134 -5.48 32.59 -33.69
N ASP A 135 -4.15 32.51 -33.76
CA ASP A 135 -3.36 33.29 -34.71
C ASP A 135 -2.66 32.32 -35.66
N GLU A 136 -3.30 32.11 -36.82
CA GLU A 136 -2.66 31.51 -37.99
C GLU A 136 -1.67 32.51 -38.61
N SER A 137 -0.38 32.17 -38.67
CA SER A 137 0.48 32.57 -39.80
C SER A 137 1.81 31.78 -39.88
N GLY A 138 1.84 30.81 -40.81
CA GLY A 138 2.84 30.73 -41.88
C GLY A 138 4.32 30.41 -41.60
N HIS A 139 4.75 29.23 -42.10
CA HIS A 139 6.10 28.89 -42.63
C HIS A 139 7.21 28.69 -41.55
N GLN A 140 8.14 27.75 -41.61
CA GLN A 140 8.84 27.10 -42.74
C GLN A 140 9.65 25.90 -42.19
N ASP A 141 9.92 24.91 -43.04
CA ASP A 141 10.81 23.77 -42.81
C ASP A 141 12.24 24.17 -42.35
N GLY A 142 12.89 23.36 -41.50
CA GLY A 142 14.35 23.40 -41.40
C GLY A 142 14.99 22.90 -40.08
N HIS A 143 15.72 21.79 -40.21
CA HIS A 143 16.90 21.40 -39.41
C HIS A 143 16.74 20.83 -38.00
N CYS A 144 16.72 19.49 -37.92
CA CYS A 144 17.24 18.74 -36.77
C CYS A 144 18.77 18.82 -36.78
N HIS A 145 19.36 19.62 -35.90
CA HIS A 145 20.79 19.57 -35.61
C HIS A 145 21.05 18.63 -34.44
N HIS A 146 21.66 17.50 -34.73
CA HIS A 146 22.47 16.74 -33.79
C HIS A 146 23.57 17.64 -33.23
N HIS A 147 23.72 17.64 -31.90
CA HIS A 147 24.99 17.93 -31.24
C HIS A 147 25.11 17.02 -30.01
N GLU A 148 25.72 15.86 -30.22
CA GLU A 148 26.57 15.25 -29.20
C GLU A 148 27.84 16.11 -29.12
N GLU A 149 28.24 16.52 -27.92
CA GLU A 149 29.65 16.68 -27.58
C GLU A 149 29.83 16.67 -26.06
N ASN A 150 30.73 15.77 -25.64
CA ASN A 150 31.27 15.58 -24.30
C ASN A 150 31.73 16.89 -23.65
N SER A 151 31.43 17.05 -22.36
CA SER A 151 32.38 17.69 -21.43
C SER A 151 32.32 16.98 -20.08
N GLU A 152 33.46 16.41 -19.73
CA GLU A 152 33.79 15.85 -18.42
C GLU A 152 33.89 17.01 -17.42
N GLU A 153 32.93 17.14 -16.52
CA GLU A 153 33.09 17.89 -15.28
C GLU A 153 32.80 16.94 -14.11
N GLU A 154 33.90 16.46 -13.50
CA GLU A 154 33.92 15.68 -12.27
C GLU A 154 33.29 16.50 -11.14
N ASN A 155 32.09 16.11 -10.72
CA ASN A 155 31.46 16.66 -9.52
C ASN A 155 31.98 15.84 -8.31
N PRO A 156 32.82 16.39 -7.41
CA PRO A 156 33.47 15.62 -6.36
C PRO A 156 32.54 15.34 -5.16
N GLN A 157 31.24 15.26 -5.38
CA GLN A 157 30.21 15.08 -4.36
C GLN A 157 29.36 13.81 -4.54
N ASP A 158 29.64 13.01 -5.58
CA ASP A 158 28.95 11.74 -5.87
C ASP A 158 29.87 10.53 -5.70
N ASP A 159 30.66 10.50 -4.62
CA ASP A 159 31.18 9.22 -4.10
C ASP A 159 30.04 8.47 -3.40
N ILE A 160 29.06 8.04 -4.20
CA ILE A 160 28.13 6.99 -3.83
C ILE A 160 29.01 5.76 -3.60
N TYR A 161 29.14 5.39 -2.33
CA TYR A 161 29.97 4.30 -1.85
C TYR A 161 29.68 3.01 -2.66
N LEU A 162 30.57 2.64 -3.59
CA LEU A 162 30.52 1.40 -4.38
C LEU A 162 31.13 0.19 -3.64
N GLY A 163 31.28 0.30 -2.32
CA GLY A 163 31.75 -0.78 -1.46
C GLY A 163 30.58 -1.58 -0.87
N ASP A 164 30.72 -2.89 -0.80
CA ASP A 164 29.80 -3.75 -0.05
C ASP A 164 29.85 -3.37 1.44
N ALA A 165 28.79 -2.70 1.92
CA ALA A 165 28.66 -2.22 3.30
C ALA A 165 28.70 -3.35 4.35
N PHE A 166 28.62 -4.61 3.92
CA PHE A 166 28.63 -5.79 4.77
C PHE A 166 29.90 -6.65 4.63
N ALA A 167 30.86 -6.23 3.81
CA ALA A 167 32.14 -6.91 3.68
C ALA A 167 32.85 -7.03 5.06
N GLY A 168 33.01 -8.27 5.53
CA GLY A 168 33.66 -8.56 6.82
C GLY A 168 32.75 -8.55 8.06
N LEU A 169 31.42 -8.42 7.90
CA LEU A 169 30.50 -8.58 9.04
C LEU A 169 30.42 -10.04 9.51
N GLU A 170 30.63 -10.99 8.59
CA GLU A 170 30.61 -12.44 8.84
C GLU A 170 31.72 -12.91 9.81
N ASP A 171 32.84 -12.20 9.86
CA ASP A 171 33.94 -12.50 10.78
C ASP A 171 33.71 -11.97 12.21
N LYS A 172 32.73 -11.09 12.41
CA LYS A 172 32.38 -10.53 13.73
C LYS A 172 31.25 -11.29 14.44
N LEU A 173 30.60 -12.24 13.76
CA LEU A 173 29.49 -13.04 14.29
C LEU A 173 29.90 -14.47 14.69
N LYS A 174 31.21 -14.76 14.77
CA LYS A 174 31.76 -16.04 15.24
C LYS A 174 32.24 -15.98 16.69
#